data_AF-A0A6N3QY32-F1
#
_entry.id   AF-A0A6N3QY32-F1
#
_cell.length_a   1.000
_cell.length_b   1.000
_cell.length_c   1.000
_cell.angle_alpha   90.00
_cell.angle_beta   90.00
_cell.angle_gamma   90.00
#
_symmetry.space_group_name_H-M   'P 1'
#
loop_
_entity.id
_entity.type
_entity.pdbx_description
1 polymer ?
#
loop_
_entity_poly.entity_id
_entity_poly.type
_entity_poly.pdbx_seq_one_letter_code
_entity_poly.pdbx_strand_id
1 'polypeptide(L)'
;MRLFSIPPPTLLAGFLAVLIGYASSAAIIWQAAIVARATTAQISGWMTALGLAMGVSTLTLTLWYRVPVLTAWSTPGAALLVTGLQGLTLNEAIGVFIVTNALIVLCGITGLFARLMRIIPHSLAAAMLAEILLRFGLQAFASLDGQFTLCGSMLLVWLATKAVAPRYAVIAAMIIGIVIVIAQGDVVTTDVVFKPVLPTYITPDFSFAHSLSVALPLFLVTVASQNAPGIAAMKAAGYSAPVSPLIVFTGLLALVFSPFG
;
A
#
# COMPACT_ATOMS: atom_id res chain seq x y z
N MET A 1 9.29 29.19 23.11
CA MET A 1 8.74 27.85 22.78
C MET A 1 7.81 28.02 21.60
N ARG A 2 8.18 27.56 20.40
CA ARG A 2 7.23 27.56 19.26
C ARG A 2 6.23 26.44 19.54
N LEU A 3 4.97 26.79 19.80
CA LEU A 3 3.87 25.82 19.80
C LEU A 3 3.89 25.11 18.45
N PHE A 4 4.18 23.81 18.46
CA PHE A 4 3.97 22.91 17.32
C PHE A 4 2.46 22.89 17.03
N SER A 5 1.95 23.89 16.31
CA SER A 5 0.63 23.84 15.73
C SER A 5 0.75 23.08 14.41
N ILE A 6 0.31 21.82 14.41
CA ILE A 6 0.18 21.08 13.15
C ILE A 6 -1.04 21.67 12.44
N PRO A 7 -0.88 22.28 11.25
CA PRO A 7 -2.00 22.88 10.55
C PRO A 7 -3.08 21.81 10.27
N PRO A 8 -4.37 22.08 10.53
CA PRO A 8 -5.44 21.13 10.23
C PRO A 8 -5.42 20.58 8.79
N PRO A 9 -5.06 21.35 7.74
CA PRO A 9 -4.90 20.82 6.39
C PRO A 9 -3.84 19.73 6.25
N THR A 10 -2.74 19.83 7.01
CA THR A 10 -1.65 18.84 6.99
C THR A 10 -2.08 17.54 7.66
N LEU A 11 -2.80 17.64 8.78
CA LEU A 11 -3.40 16.47 9.44
C LEU A 11 -4.39 15.78 8.51
N LEU A 12 -5.24 16.56 7.84
CA LEU A 12 -6.22 16.02 6.90
C LEU A 12 -5.55 15.33 5.70
N ALA A 13 -4.51 15.92 5.13
CA ALA A 13 -3.79 15.31 4.02
C ALA A 13 -3.13 13.97 4.41
N GLY A 14 -2.51 13.90 5.59
CA GLY A 14 -1.94 12.66 6.13
C GLY A 14 -3.00 11.60 6.39
N PHE A 15 -4.12 12.00 7.00
CA PHE A 15 -5.27 11.10 7.21
C PHE A 15 -5.81 10.56 5.88
N LEU A 16 -6.05 11.42 4.90
CA LEU A 16 -6.52 11.02 3.58
C LEU A 16 -5.53 10.09 2.86
N ALA A 17 -4.22 10.34 2.97
CA ALA A 17 -3.21 9.47 2.38
C ALA A 17 -3.28 8.04 2.94
N VAL A 18 -3.40 7.89 4.27
CA VAL A 18 -3.54 6.59 4.92
C VAL A 18 -4.87 5.92 4.56
N LEU A 19 -5.97 6.68 4.64
CA LEU A 19 -7.32 6.20 4.34
C LEU A 19 -7.41 5.66 2.92
N ILE A 20 -6.96 6.44 1.93
CA ILE A 20 -6.97 6.04 0.51
C ILE A 20 -6.05 4.83 0.31
N GLY A 21 -4.89 4.81 0.98
CA GLY A 21 -4.00 3.66 1.01
C GLY A 21 -4.76 2.38 1.37
N TYR A 22 -5.34 2.32 2.58
CA TYR A 22 -6.08 1.14 3.05
C TYR A 22 -7.31 0.81 2.21
N ALA A 23 -8.12 1.80 1.84
CA ALA A 23 -9.33 1.58 1.05
C ALA A 23 -9.03 0.99 -0.34
N SER A 24 -7.85 1.30 -0.92
CA SER A 24 -7.54 0.89 -2.29
C SER A 24 -7.30 -0.61 -2.46
N SER A 25 -6.66 -1.26 -1.50
CA SER A 25 -6.04 -2.57 -1.77
C SER A 25 -5.77 -3.44 -0.54
N ALA A 26 -6.15 -2.99 0.66
CA ALA A 26 -6.01 -3.83 1.86
C ALA A 26 -6.84 -5.13 1.74
N ALA A 27 -8.00 -5.07 1.10
CA ALA A 27 -8.82 -6.26 0.83
C ALA A 27 -8.10 -7.30 -0.02
N ILE A 28 -7.24 -6.89 -0.97
CA ILE A 28 -6.45 -7.80 -1.81
C ILE A 28 -5.37 -8.48 -0.97
N ILE A 29 -4.72 -7.74 -0.07
CA ILE A 29 -3.73 -8.32 0.85
C ILE A 29 -4.40 -9.33 1.78
N TRP A 30 -5.58 -8.98 2.31
CA TRP A 30 -6.39 -9.89 3.12
C TRP A 30 -6.72 -11.17 2.35
N GLN A 31 -7.16 -11.04 1.10
CA GLN A 31 -7.46 -12.18 0.24
C GLN A 31 -6.22 -13.05 -0.03
N ALA A 32 -5.07 -12.44 -0.30
CA ALA A 32 -3.82 -13.17 -0.49
C ALA A 32 -3.42 -13.96 0.76
N ALA A 33 -3.64 -13.39 1.95
CA ALA A 33 -3.36 -14.07 3.21
C ALA A 33 -4.32 -15.25 3.47
N ILE A 34 -5.60 -15.12 3.10
CA ILE A 34 -6.56 -16.24 3.13
C ILE A 34 -6.10 -17.35 2.19
N VAL A 35 -5.64 -17.02 0.98
CA VAL A 35 -5.12 -17.99 0.01
C VAL A 35 -3.91 -18.75 0.58
N ALA A 36 -3.04 -18.07 1.33
CA ALA A 36 -1.93 -18.66 2.07
C ALA A 36 -2.34 -19.43 3.35
N ARG A 37 -3.65 -19.61 3.58
CA ARG A 37 -4.25 -20.30 4.74
C ARG A 37 -3.95 -19.63 6.08
N ALA A 38 -3.75 -18.30 6.09
CA ALA A 38 -3.62 -17.54 7.32
C ALA A 38 -4.95 -17.49 8.09
N THR A 39 -4.89 -17.63 9.41
CA THR A 39 -6.03 -17.41 10.30
C THR A 39 -6.34 -15.91 10.44
N THR A 40 -7.58 -15.54 10.78
CA THR A 40 -7.98 -14.13 10.99
C THR A 40 -7.08 -13.40 12.01
N ALA A 41 -6.64 -14.11 13.05
CA ALA A 41 -5.71 -13.57 14.05
C ALA A 41 -4.33 -13.26 13.44
N GLN A 42 -3.81 -14.16 12.60
CA GLN A 42 -2.54 -13.93 11.89
C GLN A 42 -2.67 -12.77 10.90
N ILE A 43 -3.75 -12.70 10.11
CA ILE A 43 -3.98 -11.60 9.16
C ILE A 43 -4.05 -10.25 9.89
N SER A 44 -4.70 -10.21 11.05
CA SER A 44 -4.75 -9.02 11.90
C SER A 44 -3.35 -8.63 12.40
N GLY A 45 -2.53 -9.60 12.80
CA GLY A 45 -1.12 -9.40 13.13
C GLY A 45 -0.30 -8.87 11.94
N TRP A 46 -0.53 -9.39 10.73
CA TRP A 46 0.10 -8.92 9.49
C TRP A 46 -0.24 -7.46 9.21
N MET A 47 -1.50 -7.07 9.41
CA MET A 47 -1.95 -5.67 9.25
C MET A 47 -1.29 -4.73 10.26
N THR A 48 -1.09 -5.19 11.49
CA THR A 48 -0.31 -4.44 12.50
C THR A 48 1.15 -4.29 12.08
N ALA A 49 1.80 -5.38 11.66
CA ALA A 49 3.19 -5.38 11.18
C ALA A 49 3.38 -4.42 9.99
N LEU A 50 2.51 -4.53 8.98
CA LEU A 50 2.53 -3.71 7.78
C LEU A 50 2.31 -2.22 8.11
N GLY A 51 1.31 -1.92 8.94
CA GLY A 51 1.01 -0.56 9.37
C GLY A 51 2.16 0.09 10.15
N LEU A 52 2.80 -0.67 11.05
CA LEU A 52 3.98 -0.23 11.79
C LEU A 52 5.16 -0.01 10.85
N ALA A 53 5.46 -0.94 9.95
CA ALA A 53 6.55 -0.82 9.00
C ALA A 53 6.39 0.42 8.10
N MET A 54 5.19 0.64 7.55
CA MET A 54 4.91 1.82 6.73
C MET A 54 4.98 3.12 7.54
N GLY A 55 4.36 3.15 8.73
CA GLY A 55 4.37 4.33 9.58
C GLY A 55 5.78 4.73 9.99
N VAL A 56 6.59 3.77 10.46
CA VAL A 56 7.98 4.00 10.86
C VAL A 56 8.83 4.44 9.67
N SER A 57 8.70 3.80 8.52
CA SER A 57 9.49 4.17 7.34
C SER A 57 9.10 5.52 6.74
N THR A 58 7.81 5.80 6.61
CA THR A 58 7.29 7.12 6.20
C THR A 58 7.81 8.21 7.12
N LEU A 59 7.68 8.03 8.43
CA LEU A 59 8.11 9.03 9.42
C LEU A 59 9.62 9.23 9.38
N THR A 60 10.39 8.14 9.44
CA THR A 60 11.86 8.19 9.51
C THR A 60 12.44 8.84 8.25
N LEU A 61 12.01 8.39 7.07
CA LEU A 61 12.52 8.91 5.79
C LEU A 61 12.09 10.36 5.56
N THR A 62 10.87 10.71 5.94
CA THR A 62 10.38 12.09 5.84
C THR A 62 11.19 13.04 6.72
N LEU A 63 11.45 12.65 7.98
CA LEU A 63 12.21 13.48 8.91
C LEU A 63 13.70 13.57 8.54
N TRP A 64 14.29 12.46 8.11
CA TRP A 64 15.70 12.40 7.75
C TRP A 64 15.99 13.21 6.48
N TYR A 65 15.23 12.97 5.40
CA TYR A 65 15.46 13.64 4.13
C TYR A 65 14.75 14.98 4.00
N ARG A 66 13.86 15.34 4.94
CA ARG A 66 13.04 16.57 4.90
C ARG A 66 12.24 16.70 3.60
N VAL A 67 11.74 15.56 3.12
CA VAL A 67 10.98 15.38 1.89
C VAL A 67 9.74 14.56 2.24
N PRO A 68 8.53 14.82 1.70
CA PRO A 68 7.32 14.05 2.01
C PRO A 68 7.38 12.64 1.39
N VAL A 69 8.13 11.74 2.02
CA VAL A 69 8.26 10.34 1.60
C VAL A 69 7.11 9.55 2.21
N LEU A 70 6.18 9.09 1.37
CA LEU A 70 5.13 8.17 1.77
C LEU A 70 5.50 6.76 1.34
N THR A 71 5.57 5.83 2.30
CA THR A 71 5.79 4.41 2.04
C THR A 71 4.47 3.66 2.12
N ALA A 72 4.27 2.74 1.18
CA ALA A 72 3.06 1.93 1.07
C ALA A 72 3.43 0.52 0.61
N TRP A 73 2.49 -0.42 0.72
CA TRP A 73 2.64 -1.75 0.12
C TRP A 73 2.53 -1.71 -1.41
N SER A 74 2.88 -2.83 -2.05
CA SER A 74 2.77 -3.02 -3.49
C SER A 74 1.38 -3.52 -3.86
N THR A 75 0.52 -2.68 -4.43
CA THR A 75 -0.83 -3.10 -4.86
C THR A 75 -0.77 -4.15 -5.98
N PRO A 76 0.04 -3.95 -7.05
CA PRO A 76 0.23 -4.99 -8.06
C PRO A 76 0.89 -6.25 -7.48
N GLY A 77 1.76 -6.09 -6.48
CA GLY A 77 2.35 -7.22 -5.75
C GLY A 77 1.29 -8.02 -5.00
N ALA A 78 0.39 -7.36 -4.27
CA ALA A 78 -0.71 -8.02 -3.58
C ALA A 78 -1.62 -8.80 -4.55
N ALA A 79 -1.93 -8.23 -5.71
CA ALA A 79 -2.69 -8.92 -6.76
C ALA A 79 -1.96 -10.18 -7.27
N LEU A 80 -0.64 -10.08 -7.48
CA LEU A 80 0.19 -11.23 -7.87
C LEU A 80 0.20 -12.33 -6.79
N LEU A 81 0.15 -11.97 -5.51
CA LEU A 81 0.13 -12.94 -4.41
C LEU A 81 -1.17 -13.76 -4.35
N VAL A 82 -2.32 -13.19 -4.71
CA VAL A 82 -3.59 -13.93 -4.72
C VAL A 82 -3.52 -15.17 -5.61
N THR A 83 -2.80 -15.09 -6.73
CA THR A 83 -2.55 -16.23 -7.61
C THR A 83 -1.26 -16.97 -7.27
N GLY A 84 -0.20 -16.25 -6.90
CA GLY A 84 1.13 -16.80 -6.68
C GLY A 84 1.26 -17.63 -5.40
N LEU A 85 0.42 -17.39 -4.39
CA LEU A 85 0.39 -18.17 -3.15
C LEU A 85 -0.60 -19.33 -3.20
N GLN A 86 -1.29 -19.55 -4.32
CA GLN A 86 -2.24 -20.67 -4.42
C GLN A 86 -1.54 -22.01 -4.23
N GLY A 87 -2.02 -22.78 -3.26
CA GLY A 87 -1.47 -24.09 -2.92
C GLY A 87 -0.25 -24.06 -2.00
N LEU A 88 0.29 -22.88 -1.67
CA LEU A 88 1.39 -22.73 -0.72
C LEU A 88 0.87 -22.72 0.72
N THR A 89 1.73 -23.16 1.63
CA THR A 89 1.53 -22.98 3.07
C THR A 89 1.92 -21.56 3.52
N LEU A 90 1.45 -21.17 4.70
CA LEU A 90 1.80 -19.90 5.31
C LEU A 90 3.32 -19.73 5.50
N ASN A 91 4.00 -20.79 5.94
CA ASN A 91 5.44 -20.80 6.18
C ASN A 91 6.24 -20.56 4.88
N GLU A 92 5.81 -21.17 3.77
CA GLU A 92 6.42 -20.97 2.45
C GLU A 92 6.17 -19.55 1.93
N ALA A 93 4.98 -18.98 2.18
CA ALA A 93 4.68 -17.59 1.83
C ALA A 93 5.61 -16.61 2.56
N ILE A 94 5.90 -16.85 3.84
CA ILE A 94 6.87 -16.06 4.61
C ILE A 94 8.28 -16.20 4.03
N GLY A 95 8.68 -17.41 3.61
CA GLY A 95 9.93 -17.63 2.88
C GLY A 95 10.01 -16.81 1.59
N VAL A 96 8.93 -16.77 0.81
CA VAL A 96 8.79 -15.93 -0.39
C VAL A 96 8.98 -14.45 -0.05
N PHE A 97 8.32 -13.94 0.99
CA PHE A 97 8.45 -12.53 1.39
C PHE A 97 9.88 -12.17 1.82
N ILE A 98 10.53 -13.03 2.60
CA ILE A 98 11.93 -12.84 3.00
C ILE A 98 12.84 -12.77 1.77
N VAL A 99 12.70 -13.72 0.83
CA VAL A 99 13.51 -13.74 -0.40
C VAL A 99 13.26 -12.50 -1.24
N THR A 100 12.00 -12.10 -1.45
CA THR A 100 11.66 -10.88 -2.18
C THR A 100 12.28 -9.65 -1.53
N ASN A 101 12.13 -9.48 -0.21
CA ASN A 101 12.65 -8.31 0.49
C ASN A 101 14.18 -8.30 0.54
N ALA A 102 14.83 -9.47 0.63
CA ALA A 102 16.28 -9.58 0.49
C ALA A 102 16.74 -9.12 -0.90
N LEU A 103 16.04 -9.50 -1.97
CA LEU A 103 16.32 -9.02 -3.33
C LEU A 103 16.12 -7.49 -3.45
N ILE A 104 15.09 -6.92 -2.81
CA ILE A 104 14.88 -5.46 -2.75
C ILE A 104 16.08 -4.77 -2.08
N VAL A 105 16.52 -5.27 -0.92
CA VAL A 105 17.68 -4.74 -0.19
C VAL A 105 18.95 -4.82 -1.03
N LEU A 106 19.22 -5.98 -1.63
CA LEU A 106 20.38 -6.17 -2.52
C LEU A 106 20.33 -5.21 -3.72
N CYS A 107 19.16 -5.03 -4.33
CA CYS A 107 18.96 -4.08 -5.43
C CYS A 107 19.19 -2.63 -5.01
N GLY A 108 18.83 -2.27 -3.77
CA GLY A 108 19.10 -0.97 -3.18
C GLY A 108 20.59 -0.73 -2.90
N ILE A 109 21.27 -1.69 -2.26
CA ILE A 109 22.69 -1.63 -1.86
C ILE A 109 23.59 -1.58 -3.09
N THR A 110 23.31 -2.41 -4.10
CA THR A 110 24.08 -2.43 -5.36
C THR A 110 23.91 -1.15 -6.19
N GLY A 111 22.93 -0.30 -5.86
CA GLY A 111 22.60 0.86 -6.66
C GLY A 111 21.95 0.54 -8.00
N LEU A 112 21.61 -0.74 -8.24
CA LEU A 112 21.01 -1.19 -9.50
C LEU A 112 19.73 -0.43 -9.79
N PHE A 113 18.85 -0.32 -8.80
CA PHE A 113 17.61 0.41 -8.96
C PHE A 113 17.81 1.90 -9.21
N ALA A 114 18.75 2.54 -8.50
CA ALA A 114 19.08 3.95 -8.74
C ALA A 114 19.63 4.15 -10.16
N ARG A 115 20.44 3.21 -10.67
CA ARG A 115 20.97 3.22 -12.04
C ARG A 115 19.84 3.08 -13.07
N LEU A 116 18.93 2.14 -12.88
CA LEU A 116 17.75 1.99 -13.73
C LEU A 116 16.89 3.26 -13.74
N MET A 117 16.70 3.88 -12.57
CA MET A 117 15.95 5.13 -12.45
C MET A 117 16.60 6.35 -13.11
N ARG A 118 17.89 6.31 -13.44
CA ARG A 118 18.55 7.35 -14.23
C ARG A 118 18.25 7.24 -15.73
N ILE A 119 17.81 6.07 -16.18
CA ILE A 119 17.50 5.80 -17.59
C ILE A 119 16.05 6.20 -17.92
N ILE A 120 15.16 6.21 -16.92
CA ILE A 120 13.74 6.55 -17.11
C ILE A 120 13.61 8.04 -17.50
N PRO A 121 13.19 8.34 -18.75
CA PRO A 121 12.98 9.73 -19.17
C PRO A 121 11.76 10.33 -18.49
N HIS A 122 11.73 11.66 -18.39
CA HIS A 122 10.62 12.38 -17.74
C HIS A 122 9.27 12.10 -18.40
N SER A 123 9.23 11.89 -19.73
CA SER A 123 8.03 11.51 -20.47
C SER A 123 7.47 10.14 -20.01
N LEU A 124 8.34 9.16 -19.75
CA LEU A 124 7.93 7.86 -19.25
C LEU A 124 7.42 7.96 -17.81
N ALA A 125 8.09 8.75 -16.96
CA ALA A 125 7.62 9.05 -15.61
C ALA A 125 6.20 9.66 -15.60
N ALA A 126 5.94 10.63 -16.49
CA ALA A 126 4.62 11.22 -16.64
C ALA A 126 3.59 10.22 -17.19
N ALA A 127 3.98 9.36 -18.14
CA ALA A 127 3.12 8.29 -18.67
C ALA A 127 2.74 7.26 -17.59
N MET A 128 3.68 6.88 -16.72
CA MET A 128 3.44 5.98 -15.58
C MET A 128 2.42 6.57 -14.60
N LEU A 129 2.53 7.87 -14.30
CA LEU A 129 1.53 8.60 -13.50
C LEU A 129 0.17 8.64 -14.17
N ALA A 130 0.13 8.93 -15.47
CA ALA A 130 -1.11 9.00 -16.24
C ALA A 130 -1.82 7.64 -16.27
N GLU A 131 -1.09 6.54 -16.50
CA GLU A 131 -1.65 5.19 -16.49
C GLU A 131 -2.28 4.85 -15.13
N ILE A 132 -1.55 5.09 -14.03
CA ILE A 132 -2.02 4.80 -12.68
C ILE A 132 -3.30 5.61 -12.38
N LEU A 133 -3.27 6.92 -12.63
CA LEU A 133 -4.41 7.80 -12.37
C LEU A 133 -5.62 7.45 -13.25
N LEU A 134 -5.40 7.10 -14.52
CA LEU A 134 -6.45 6.68 -15.43
C LEU A 134 -7.09 5.36 -14.98
N ARG A 135 -6.29 4.36 -14.61
CA ARG A 135 -6.80 3.09 -14.09
C ARG A 135 -7.65 3.29 -12.84
N PHE A 136 -7.19 4.09 -11.88
CA PHE A 136 -7.98 4.43 -10.69
C PHE A 136 -9.30 5.12 -11.05
N GLY A 137 -9.27 6.06 -11.99
CA GLY A 137 -10.47 6.75 -12.46
C GLY A 137 -11.48 5.80 -13.10
N LEU A 138 -11.03 4.91 -13.99
CA LEU A 138 -11.89 3.94 -14.67
C LEU A 138 -12.43 2.88 -13.72
N GLN A 139 -11.61 2.38 -12.79
CA GLN A 139 -12.00 1.35 -11.84
C GLN A 139 -13.07 1.85 -10.86
N ALA A 140 -13.10 3.14 -10.54
CA ALA A 140 -14.18 3.73 -9.75
C ALA A 140 -15.56 3.59 -10.42
N PHE A 141 -15.63 3.67 -11.76
CA PHE A 141 -16.87 3.44 -12.50
C PHE A 141 -17.20 1.95 -12.65
N ALA A 142 -16.19 1.09 -12.76
CA ALA A 142 -16.41 -0.35 -12.77
C ALA A 142 -17.11 -0.84 -11.50
N SER A 143 -16.82 -0.23 -10.34
CA SER A 143 -17.49 -0.54 -9.07
C SER A 143 -18.97 -0.12 -9.02
N LEU A 144 -19.48 0.67 -9.97
CA LEU A 144 -20.93 0.94 -10.07
C LEU A 144 -21.70 -0.33 -10.44
N ASP A 145 -21.05 -1.28 -11.12
CA ASP A 145 -21.64 -2.56 -11.45
C ASP A 145 -21.76 -3.41 -10.18
N GLY A 146 -22.99 -3.79 -9.81
CA GLY A 146 -23.31 -4.50 -8.57
C GLY A 146 -23.47 -3.63 -7.30
N GLN A 147 -22.92 -2.41 -7.24
CA GLN A 147 -23.02 -1.51 -6.07
C GLN A 147 -23.48 -0.09 -6.42
N PHE A 148 -24.43 0.03 -7.36
CA PHE A 148 -24.90 1.31 -7.90
C PHE A 148 -25.28 2.34 -6.82
N THR A 149 -26.08 1.95 -5.83
CA THR A 149 -26.54 2.85 -4.75
C THR A 149 -25.38 3.41 -3.94
N LEU A 150 -24.40 2.57 -3.60
CA LEU A 150 -23.24 2.97 -2.81
C LEU A 150 -22.28 3.84 -3.64
N CYS A 151 -21.78 3.32 -4.76
CA CYS A 151 -20.80 4.06 -5.57
C CYS A 151 -21.43 5.32 -6.21
N GLY A 152 -22.68 5.26 -6.65
CA GLY A 152 -23.39 6.38 -7.26
C GLY A 152 -23.64 7.53 -6.29
N SER A 153 -24.07 7.24 -5.07
CA SER A 153 -24.26 8.26 -4.04
C SER A 153 -22.94 8.90 -3.58
N MET A 154 -21.88 8.11 -3.41
CA MET A 154 -20.55 8.61 -3.11
C MET A 154 -20.06 9.59 -4.20
N LEU A 155 -20.26 9.24 -5.47
CA LEU A 155 -19.93 10.10 -6.60
C LEU A 155 -20.77 11.39 -6.62
N LEU A 156 -22.08 11.31 -6.38
CA LEU A 156 -22.97 12.47 -6.35
C LEU A 156 -22.62 13.43 -5.22
N VAL A 157 -22.41 12.91 -4.00
CA VAL A 157 -22.01 13.73 -2.84
C VAL A 157 -20.63 14.33 -3.06
N TRP A 158 -19.69 13.57 -3.64
CA TRP A 158 -18.39 14.10 -4.03
C TRP A 158 -18.53 15.25 -5.03
N LEU A 159 -19.33 15.11 -6.09
CA LEU A 159 -19.54 16.16 -7.10
C LEU A 159 -20.17 17.42 -6.49
N ALA A 160 -21.23 17.25 -5.70
CA ALA A 160 -21.91 18.37 -5.03
C ALA A 160 -20.97 19.10 -4.06
N THR A 161 -20.24 18.35 -3.25
CA THR A 161 -19.29 18.92 -2.29
C THR A 161 -18.07 19.52 -3.00
N LYS A 162 -17.65 18.96 -4.14
CA LYS A 162 -16.56 19.52 -4.94
C LYS A 162 -16.88 20.89 -5.49
N ALA A 163 -18.15 21.19 -5.78
CA ALA A 163 -18.58 22.51 -6.23
C ALA A 163 -18.56 23.56 -5.10
N VAL A 164 -18.98 23.18 -3.89
CA VAL A 164 -19.15 24.12 -2.76
C VAL A 164 -17.91 24.21 -1.88
N ALA A 165 -17.30 23.07 -1.56
CA ALA A 165 -16.16 22.95 -0.66
C ALA A 165 -15.20 21.82 -1.11
N PRO A 166 -14.41 22.04 -2.18
CA PRO A 166 -13.52 21.03 -2.78
C PRO A 166 -12.64 20.26 -1.79
N ARG A 167 -12.22 20.93 -0.71
CA ARG A 167 -11.37 20.37 0.34
C ARG A 167 -12.02 19.23 1.13
N TYR A 168 -13.35 19.20 1.23
CA TYR A 168 -14.09 18.20 2.00
C TYR A 168 -14.74 17.13 1.12
N ALA A 169 -14.62 17.23 -0.21
CA ALA A 169 -15.33 16.36 -1.13
C ALA A 169 -15.05 14.86 -0.91
N VAL A 170 -13.79 14.50 -0.68
CA VAL A 170 -13.40 13.10 -0.40
C VAL A 170 -13.96 12.61 0.93
N ILE A 171 -13.95 13.46 1.97
CA ILE A 171 -14.50 13.12 3.29
C ILE A 171 -16.01 12.93 3.20
N ALA A 172 -16.71 13.83 2.51
CA ALA A 172 -18.16 13.76 2.33
C ALA A 172 -18.56 12.47 1.58
N ALA A 173 -17.80 12.11 0.54
CA ALA A 173 -17.98 10.84 -0.18
C ALA A 173 -17.80 9.62 0.74
N MET A 174 -16.78 9.63 1.60
CA MET A 174 -16.58 8.56 2.59
C MET A 174 -17.75 8.48 3.58
N ILE A 175 -18.20 9.61 4.12
CA ILE A 175 -19.28 9.65 5.11
C ILE A 175 -20.57 9.06 4.51
N ILE A 176 -20.95 9.47 3.30
CA ILE A 176 -22.17 8.92 2.68
C ILE A 176 -22.01 7.43 2.38
N GLY A 177 -20.81 6.98 2.00
CA GLY A 177 -20.52 5.56 1.80
C GLY A 177 -20.75 4.75 3.07
N ILE A 178 -20.20 5.20 4.21
CA ILE A 178 -20.39 4.56 5.52
C ILE A 178 -21.88 4.50 5.88
N VAL A 179 -22.61 5.62 5.72
CA VAL A 179 -24.05 5.69 6.02
C VAL A 179 -24.83 4.66 5.21
N ILE A 180 -24.52 4.51 3.91
CA ILE A 180 -25.24 3.60 3.03
C ILE A 180 -24.93 2.13 3.34
N VAL A 181 -23.67 1.77 3.57
CA VAL A 181 -23.30 0.39 3.95
C VAL A 181 -23.96 0.01 5.28
N ILE A 182 -24.03 0.94 6.25
CA ILE A 182 -24.76 0.73 7.51
C ILE A 182 -26.27 0.54 7.23
N ALA A 183 -26.86 1.40 6.40
CA ALA A 183 -28.29 1.33 6.07
C ALA A 183 -28.66 0.06 5.29
N GLN A 184 -27.74 -0.50 4.50
CA GLN A 184 -27.90 -1.76 3.78
C GLN A 184 -27.77 -2.99 4.68
N GLY A 185 -27.21 -2.83 5.89
CA GLY A 185 -26.95 -3.94 6.81
C GLY A 185 -25.72 -4.76 6.44
N ASP A 186 -24.89 -4.28 5.52
CA ASP A 186 -23.67 -4.96 5.06
C ASP A 186 -22.52 -4.85 6.07
N VAL A 187 -22.67 -4.03 7.11
CA VAL A 187 -21.72 -3.97 8.22
C VAL A 187 -21.99 -5.11 9.20
N VAL A 188 -21.17 -6.16 9.13
CA VAL A 188 -21.14 -7.21 10.14
C VAL A 188 -20.53 -6.63 11.42
N THR A 189 -21.37 -6.34 12.41
CA THR A 189 -20.97 -5.81 13.73
C THR A 189 -20.89 -6.88 14.82
N THR A 190 -21.39 -8.08 14.53
CA THR A 190 -21.31 -9.24 15.40
C THR A 190 -19.85 -9.66 15.53
N ASP A 191 -19.32 -9.70 16.75
CA ASP A 191 -17.95 -10.11 17.12
C ASP A 191 -16.80 -9.11 16.85
N VAL A 192 -17.08 -7.80 16.84
CA VAL A 192 -16.01 -6.78 16.83
C VAL A 192 -15.31 -6.73 18.20
N VAL A 193 -14.21 -7.46 18.32
CA VAL A 193 -13.35 -7.44 19.51
C VAL A 193 -12.26 -6.38 19.32
N PHE A 194 -12.42 -5.23 19.97
CA PHE A 194 -11.39 -4.20 20.03
C PHE A 194 -10.24 -4.63 20.95
N LYS A 195 -9.28 -5.37 20.40
CA LYS A 195 -8.04 -5.73 21.08
C LYS A 195 -6.83 -5.49 20.16
N PRO A 196 -5.75 -4.87 20.65
CA PRO A 196 -4.50 -4.82 19.91
C PRO A 196 -4.02 -6.24 19.62
N VAL A 197 -3.84 -6.57 18.34
CA VAL A 197 -3.28 -7.86 17.92
C VAL A 197 -1.81 -7.65 17.58
N LEU A 198 -0.95 -8.27 18.40
CA LEU A 198 0.48 -8.28 18.14
C LEU A 198 0.80 -9.25 17.00
N PRO A 199 1.70 -8.88 16.07
CA PRO A 199 2.17 -9.81 15.05
C PRO A 199 2.85 -11.02 15.69
N THR A 200 2.43 -12.22 15.31
CA THR A 200 3.04 -13.47 15.77
C THR A 200 4.14 -13.90 14.81
N TYR A 201 5.27 -14.33 15.35
CA TYR A 201 6.34 -14.90 14.53
C TYR A 201 5.87 -16.19 13.84
N ILE A 202 6.12 -16.28 12.54
CA ILE A 202 5.87 -17.46 11.71
C ILE A 202 7.22 -17.94 11.18
N THR A 203 7.56 -19.19 11.48
CA THR A 203 8.83 -19.78 11.04
C THR A 203 8.83 -19.88 9.51
N PRO A 204 9.83 -19.31 8.81
CA PRO A 204 9.90 -19.38 7.36
C PRO A 204 10.26 -20.79 6.89
N ASP A 205 9.65 -21.20 5.77
CA ASP A 205 10.08 -22.36 5.01
C ASP A 205 10.57 -21.92 3.62
N PHE A 206 11.76 -22.36 3.24
CA PHE A 206 12.42 -21.89 2.04
C PHE A 206 12.38 -22.94 0.94
N SER A 207 11.71 -22.59 -0.15
CA SER A 207 11.69 -23.40 -1.38
C SER A 207 12.37 -22.64 -2.50
N PHE A 208 13.34 -23.30 -3.14
CA PHE A 208 14.00 -22.74 -4.34
C PHE A 208 12.99 -22.55 -5.48
N ALA A 209 12.03 -23.47 -5.62
CA ALA A 209 10.99 -23.36 -6.63
C ALA A 209 10.13 -22.11 -6.40
N HIS A 210 9.66 -21.87 -5.16
CA HIS A 210 8.84 -20.70 -4.82
C HIS A 210 9.62 -19.39 -4.88
N SER A 211 10.93 -19.43 -4.60
CA SER A 211 11.83 -18.29 -4.77
C SER A 211 11.85 -17.82 -6.23
N LEU A 212 11.90 -18.76 -7.19
CA LEU A 212 11.94 -18.44 -8.60
C LEU A 212 10.55 -18.13 -9.18
N SER A 213 9.52 -18.88 -8.79
CA SER A 213 8.17 -18.76 -9.36
C SER A 213 7.32 -17.66 -8.76
N VAL A 214 7.59 -17.23 -7.52
CA VAL A 214 6.80 -16.21 -6.81
C VAL A 214 7.65 -15.05 -6.32
N ALA A 215 8.74 -15.33 -5.58
CA ALA A 215 9.51 -14.26 -4.94
C ALA A 215 10.19 -13.32 -5.93
N LEU A 216 10.76 -13.89 -7.02
CA LEU A 216 11.38 -13.10 -8.08
C LEU A 216 10.36 -12.26 -8.86
N PRO A 217 9.21 -12.80 -9.34
CA PRO A 217 8.14 -11.98 -9.91
C PRO A 217 7.63 -10.89 -8.98
N LEU A 218 7.43 -11.20 -7.70
CA LEU A 218 6.98 -10.23 -6.70
C LEU A 218 7.99 -9.09 -6.51
N PHE A 219 9.28 -9.41 -6.47
CA PHE A 219 10.38 -8.43 -6.46
C PHE A 219 10.31 -7.52 -7.69
N LEU A 220 10.26 -8.10 -8.89
CA LEU A 220 10.25 -7.34 -10.14
C LEU A 220 9.03 -6.42 -10.23
N VAL A 221 7.84 -6.94 -9.91
CA VAL A 221 6.59 -6.17 -9.92
C VAL A 221 6.64 -5.03 -8.91
N THR A 222 7.15 -5.27 -7.71
CA THR A 222 7.26 -4.24 -6.66
C THR A 222 8.22 -3.13 -7.08
N VAL A 223 9.39 -3.49 -7.59
CA VAL A 223 10.40 -2.51 -8.01
C VAL A 223 9.92 -1.71 -9.23
N ALA A 224 9.37 -2.39 -10.24
CA ALA A 224 8.99 -1.76 -11.50
C ALA A 224 7.65 -1.00 -11.43
N SER A 225 6.65 -1.58 -10.77
CA SER A 225 5.26 -1.07 -10.81
C SER A 225 4.87 -0.22 -9.60
N GLN A 226 5.62 -0.28 -8.50
CA GLN A 226 5.33 0.51 -7.30
C GLN A 226 6.44 1.54 -7.03
N ASN A 227 7.68 1.08 -6.88
CA ASN A 227 8.77 1.96 -6.46
C ASN A 227 9.16 2.97 -7.55
N ALA A 228 9.27 2.54 -8.80
CA ALA A 228 9.65 3.42 -9.90
C ALA A 228 8.62 4.54 -10.16
N PRO A 229 7.30 4.27 -10.29
CA PRO A 229 6.30 5.33 -10.39
C PRO A 229 6.25 6.22 -9.15
N GLY A 230 6.40 5.66 -7.95
CA GLY A 230 6.40 6.45 -6.71
C GLY A 230 7.52 7.49 -6.68
N ILE A 231 8.74 7.09 -7.09
CA ILE A 231 9.88 8.00 -7.19
C ILE A 231 9.71 9.01 -8.33
N ALA A 232 9.15 8.57 -9.46
CA ALA A 232 8.79 9.46 -10.56
C ALA A 232 7.80 10.55 -10.11
N ALA A 233 6.78 10.19 -9.33
CA ALA A 233 5.82 11.12 -8.74
C ALA A 233 6.47 12.12 -7.79
N MET A 234 7.35 11.66 -6.90
CA MET A 234 8.12 12.56 -6.02
C MET A 234 8.96 13.55 -6.83
N LYS A 235 9.68 13.08 -7.85
CA LYS A 235 10.50 13.94 -8.73
C LYS A 235 9.65 14.95 -9.50
N ALA A 236 8.51 14.51 -10.04
CA ALA A 236 7.57 15.39 -10.76
C ALA A 236 6.97 16.47 -9.85
N ALA A 237 6.79 16.17 -8.56
CA ALA A 237 6.38 17.13 -7.53
C ALA A 237 7.52 18.05 -7.04
N GLY A 238 8.73 17.97 -7.63
CA GLY A 238 9.88 18.80 -7.27
C GLY A 238 10.69 18.29 -6.08
N TYR A 239 10.43 17.08 -5.59
CA TYR A 239 11.13 16.48 -4.47
C TYR A 239 12.20 15.49 -4.93
N SER A 240 13.47 15.76 -4.58
CA SER A 240 14.60 14.87 -4.83
C SER A 240 15.13 14.27 -3.54
N ALA A 241 15.12 12.94 -3.44
CA ALA A 241 15.75 12.18 -2.36
C ALA A 241 16.62 11.06 -2.96
N PRO A 242 17.69 10.63 -2.28
CA PRO A 242 18.57 9.59 -2.80
C PRO A 242 17.82 8.26 -2.84
N VAL A 243 17.59 7.77 -4.07
CA VAL A 243 16.73 6.61 -4.33
C VAL A 243 17.21 5.34 -3.63
N SER A 244 18.50 5.00 -3.73
CA SER A 244 19.05 3.77 -3.13
C SER A 244 18.81 3.68 -1.62
N PRO A 245 19.17 4.71 -0.81
CA PRO A 245 18.84 4.71 0.62
C PRO A 245 17.36 4.50 0.95
N LEU A 246 16.43 5.08 0.18
CA LEU A 246 14.99 4.85 0.40
C LEU A 246 14.63 3.37 0.22
N ILE A 247 15.14 2.74 -0.84
CA ILE A 247 14.89 1.32 -1.15
C ILE A 247 15.55 0.40 -0.13
N VAL A 248 16.79 0.69 0.28
CA VAL A 248 17.48 -0.10 1.30
C VAL A 248 16.73 -0.02 2.62
N PHE A 249 16.33 1.18 3.05
CA PHE A 249 15.64 1.36 4.33
C PHE A 249 14.28 0.66 4.35
N THR A 250 13.47 0.87 3.30
CA THR A 250 12.15 0.24 3.19
C THR A 250 12.26 -1.28 3.04
N GLY A 251 13.20 -1.77 2.23
CA GLY A 251 13.46 -3.20 2.06
C GLY A 251 13.98 -3.87 3.33
N LEU A 252 14.86 -3.22 4.09
CA LEU A 252 15.37 -3.76 5.35
C LEU A 252 14.26 -3.85 6.39
N LEU A 253 13.42 -2.81 6.48
CA LEU A 253 12.28 -2.84 7.38
C LEU A 253 11.30 -3.94 6.99
N ALA A 254 10.94 -4.04 5.70
CA ALA A 254 10.09 -5.12 5.20
C ALA A 254 10.69 -6.51 5.46
N LEU A 255 12.01 -6.68 5.30
CA LEU A 255 12.72 -7.92 5.58
C LEU A 255 12.64 -8.31 7.07
N VAL A 256 12.83 -7.36 7.98
CA VAL A 256 12.70 -7.56 9.43
C VAL A 256 11.28 -7.94 9.82
N PHE A 257 10.28 -7.33 9.18
CA PHE A 257 8.87 -7.62 9.43
C PHE A 257 8.34 -8.85 8.70
N SER A 258 9.05 -9.39 7.70
CA SER A 258 8.60 -10.54 6.89
C SER A 258 8.21 -11.77 7.72
N PRO A 259 8.94 -12.18 8.79
CA PRO A 259 8.52 -13.31 9.63
C PRO A 259 7.23 -13.08 10.41
N PHE A 260 6.69 -11.87 10.39
CA PHE A 260 5.47 -11.47 11.07
C PHE A 260 4.29 -11.24 10.11
N GLY A 261 4.49 -11.51 8.81
CA GLY A 261 3.54 -11.24 7.74
C GLY A 261 4.03 -10.21 6.74
#